data_AF-A0A429BM90-F1
#
_entry.id   AF-A0A429BM90-F1
#
_cell.length_a   1.000
_cell.length_b   1.000
_cell.length_c   1.000
_cell.angle_alpha   90.00
_cell.angle_beta   90.00
_cell.angle_gamma   90.00
#
_symmetry.space_group_name_H-M   'P 1'
#
loop_
_entity.id
_entity.type
_entity.pdbx_description
1 polymer ?
#
loop_
_entity_poly.entity_id
_entity_poly.type
_entity_poly.pdbx_seq_one_letter_code
_entity_poly.pdbx_strand_id
1 'polypeptide(L)'
;MTNTPSDPSTTRPGRPPVVDPATWQAARDELLVREKAHTREGDALAAARRRLPMVEFDGTVEVVGPDGPVPFLDLFQGRDELVVYKHMWYDGAPHQGQCEGCTTTAWHLKDAVYLNARGVSYAVLTTGPWEEVAAFVEFMGYTEPWYSVRGVEGPAGGPMGFLTSYLRDGDRVFLTYSTTGRGNERVNPALGLLDMTPYGRGEAWEDNPDGWPEGRDACWSWRSDADGNPTWGPTSRPVPQWTRPGAGPVETLGRQGHHH
;
A
#
# COMPACT_ATOMS: atom_id res chain seq x y z
N MET A 1 4.46 46.11 38.08
CA MET A 1 4.78 45.53 36.76
C MET A 1 3.56 44.73 36.32
N THR A 2 2.78 45.31 35.42
CA THR A 2 1.57 44.73 34.84
C THR A 2 1.95 43.64 33.86
N ASN A 3 1.57 42.39 34.15
CA ASN A 3 1.63 41.29 33.19
C ASN A 3 0.54 41.55 32.13
N THR A 4 0.96 41.96 30.94
CA THR A 4 0.11 41.95 29.75
C THR A 4 -0.24 40.50 29.42
N PRO A 5 -1.52 40.12 29.32
CA PRO A 5 -1.89 38.80 28.83
C PRO A 5 -1.44 38.69 27.38
N SER A 6 -0.66 37.66 27.07
CA SER A 6 -0.31 37.30 25.69
C SER A 6 -1.60 37.10 24.88
N ASP A 7 -1.73 37.88 23.81
CA ASP A 7 -2.81 37.83 22.83
C ASP A 7 -2.98 36.39 22.26
N PRO A 8 -4.13 35.73 22.45
CA PRO A 8 -4.35 34.38 21.96
C PRO A 8 -4.52 34.30 20.43
N SER A 9 -4.61 35.42 19.70
CA SER A 9 -5.00 35.42 18.28
C SER A 9 -3.85 35.48 17.26
N THR A 10 -2.67 34.95 17.55
CA THR A 10 -1.63 34.89 16.49
C THR A 10 -1.90 33.74 15.52
N THR A 11 -2.69 34.00 14.48
CA THR A 11 -2.71 33.18 13.26
C THR A 11 -1.32 33.22 12.66
N ARG A 12 -0.50 32.21 12.96
CA ARG A 12 0.85 32.11 12.41
C ARG A 12 0.75 31.37 11.08
N PRO A 13 1.34 31.89 9.99
CA PRO A 13 1.22 31.28 8.67
C PRO A 13 1.71 29.83 8.68
N GLY A 14 1.07 28.97 7.89
CA GLY A 14 1.46 27.56 7.73
C GLY A 14 1.14 26.64 8.90
N ARG A 15 0.10 26.94 9.70
CA ARG A 15 -0.43 26.04 10.74
C ARG A 15 -1.87 26.39 11.16
N PRO A 16 -2.60 25.48 11.83
CA PRO A 16 -3.96 25.73 12.30
C PRO A 16 -4.01 26.87 13.33
N PRO A 17 -5.15 27.56 13.47
CA PRO A 17 -5.33 28.59 14.48
C PRO A 17 -5.27 28.00 15.90
N VAL A 18 -4.76 28.79 16.84
CA VAL A 18 -4.77 28.45 18.28
C VAL A 18 -6.08 28.94 18.87
N VAL A 19 -6.85 28.03 19.47
CA VAL A 19 -8.15 28.33 20.10
C VAL A 19 -8.26 27.61 21.44
N ASP A 20 -9.26 27.99 22.25
CA ASP A 20 -9.56 27.27 23.49
C ASP A 20 -10.18 25.88 23.21
N PRO A 21 -10.15 24.96 24.21
CA PRO A 21 -10.66 23.60 24.03
C PRO A 21 -12.15 23.50 23.65
N ALA A 22 -13.00 24.44 24.08
CA ALA A 22 -14.43 24.40 23.76
C ALA A 22 -14.66 24.77 22.29
N THR A 23 -13.97 25.80 21.80
CA THR A 23 -13.97 26.17 20.38
C THR A 23 -13.42 25.03 19.50
N TRP A 24 -12.32 24.40 19.91
CA TRP A 24 -11.78 23.24 19.20
C TRP A 24 -12.76 22.06 19.17
N GLN A 25 -13.39 21.74 20.31
CA GLN A 25 -14.33 20.62 20.42
C GLN A 25 -15.55 20.82 19.51
N ALA A 26 -16.10 22.04 19.46
CA ALA A 26 -17.22 22.38 18.59
C ALA A 26 -16.88 22.15 17.11
N ALA A 27 -15.75 22.68 16.63
CA ALA A 27 -15.30 22.49 15.24
C ALA A 27 -15.02 21.01 14.91
N ARG A 28 -14.43 20.27 15.85
CA ARG A 28 -14.16 18.83 15.72
C ARG A 28 -15.45 18.01 15.65
N ASP A 29 -16.48 18.39 16.40
CA ASP A 29 -17.78 17.69 16.38
C ASP A 29 -18.55 17.94 15.08
N GLU A 30 -18.43 19.14 14.49
CA GLU A 30 -18.94 19.42 13.15
C GLU A 30 -18.27 18.54 12.08
N LEU A 31 -16.94 18.41 12.13
CA LEU A 31 -16.19 17.52 11.24
C LEU A 31 -16.58 16.05 11.44
N LEU A 32 -16.74 15.60 12.68
CA LEU A 32 -17.06 14.21 13.02
C LEU A 32 -18.34 13.73 12.33
N VAL A 33 -19.33 14.61 12.12
CA VAL A 33 -20.56 14.25 11.37
C VAL A 33 -20.22 13.75 9.96
N ARG A 34 -19.31 14.45 9.27
CA ARG A 34 -18.85 14.07 7.92
C ARG A 34 -18.00 12.79 7.94
N GLU A 35 -17.11 12.64 8.91
CA GLU A 35 -16.31 11.42 9.08
C GLU A 35 -17.19 10.17 9.31
N LYS A 36 -18.26 10.32 10.11
CA LYS A 36 -19.23 9.24 10.34
C LYS A 36 -20.08 8.97 9.11
N ALA A 37 -20.42 9.98 8.31
CA ALA A 37 -21.07 9.76 7.02
C ALA A 37 -20.17 8.96 6.07
N HIS A 38 -18.89 9.32 5.96
CA HIS A 38 -17.91 8.58 5.16
C HIS A 38 -17.74 7.13 5.62
N THR A 39 -17.73 6.89 6.93
CA THR A 39 -17.66 5.53 7.50
C THR A 39 -18.84 4.68 7.03
N ARG A 40 -20.07 5.20 7.11
CA ARG A 40 -21.28 4.49 6.66
C ARG A 40 -21.30 4.26 5.15
N GLU A 41 -20.78 5.20 4.37
CA GLU A 41 -20.60 5.00 2.93
C GLU A 41 -19.59 3.87 2.66
N GLY A 42 -18.50 3.79 3.44
CA GLY A 42 -17.57 2.67 3.42
C GLY A 42 -18.26 1.32 3.66
N ASP A 43 -19.18 1.25 4.62
CA ASP A 43 -19.98 0.05 4.90
C ASP A 43 -20.90 -0.31 3.72
N ALA A 44 -21.55 0.69 3.11
CA ALA A 44 -22.39 0.51 1.93
C ALA A 44 -21.58 -0.01 0.73
N LEU A 45 -20.39 0.55 0.49
CA LEU A 45 -19.46 0.08 -0.54
C LEU A 45 -18.97 -1.35 -0.26
N ALA A 46 -18.69 -1.70 1.00
CA ALA A 46 -18.35 -3.07 1.36
C ALA A 46 -19.52 -4.03 1.09
N ALA A 47 -20.76 -3.61 1.35
CA ALA A 47 -21.95 -4.40 1.00
C ALA A 47 -22.13 -4.52 -0.52
N ALA A 48 -21.83 -3.49 -1.30
CA ALA A 48 -21.86 -3.55 -2.76
C ALA A 48 -20.81 -4.52 -3.31
N ARG A 49 -19.58 -4.53 -2.78
CA ARG A 49 -18.53 -5.49 -3.16
C ARG A 49 -18.98 -6.95 -2.98
N ARG A 50 -19.67 -7.27 -1.88
CA ARG A 50 -20.22 -8.62 -1.63
C ARG A 50 -21.34 -9.03 -2.60
N ARG A 51 -21.87 -8.11 -3.41
CA ARG A 51 -22.92 -8.37 -4.41
C ARG A 51 -22.39 -8.40 -5.85
N LEU A 52 -21.09 -8.20 -6.05
CA LEU A 52 -20.50 -8.29 -7.38
C LEU A 52 -20.61 -9.72 -7.92
N PRO A 53 -20.81 -9.91 -9.24
CA PRO A 53 -20.64 -11.21 -9.86
C PRO A 53 -19.18 -11.64 -9.78
N MET A 54 -18.94 -12.94 -9.88
CA MET A 54 -17.60 -13.53 -9.82
C MET A 54 -17.24 -14.21 -11.15
N VAL A 55 -15.94 -14.26 -11.46
CA VAL A 55 -15.40 -14.87 -12.70
C VAL A 55 -14.67 -16.14 -12.34
N GLU A 56 -15.16 -17.28 -12.82
CA GLU A 56 -14.50 -18.59 -12.67
C GLU A 56 -13.24 -18.67 -13.53
N PHE A 57 -12.20 -19.32 -13.03
CA PHE A 57 -11.02 -19.68 -13.80
C PHE A 57 -10.42 -20.99 -13.29
N ASP A 58 -9.49 -21.52 -14.08
CA ASP A 58 -8.81 -22.77 -13.76
C ASP A 58 -7.91 -22.62 -12.53
N GLY A 59 -8.34 -23.20 -11.41
CA GLY A 59 -7.58 -23.22 -10.15
C GLY A 59 -6.35 -24.14 -10.19
N THR A 60 -6.22 -24.98 -11.23
CA THR A 60 -5.06 -25.86 -11.41
C THR A 60 -3.88 -25.17 -12.11
N VAL A 61 -4.06 -23.91 -12.55
CA VAL A 61 -2.99 -23.12 -13.15
C VAL A 61 -1.79 -23.03 -12.21
N GLU A 62 -0.60 -23.36 -12.72
CA GLU A 62 0.61 -23.42 -11.91
C GLU A 62 1.16 -22.02 -11.65
N VAL A 63 1.55 -21.79 -10.40
CA VAL A 63 2.32 -20.64 -9.95
C VAL A 63 3.58 -21.13 -9.25
N VAL A 64 4.68 -20.40 -9.37
CA VAL A 64 5.98 -20.87 -8.88
C VAL A 64 6.29 -20.23 -7.54
N GLY A 65 6.40 -21.03 -6.49
CA GLY A 65 6.80 -20.61 -5.15
C GLY A 65 8.17 -21.15 -4.73
N PRO A 66 8.53 -21.06 -3.44
CA PRO A 66 9.85 -21.44 -2.92
C PRO A 66 10.18 -22.92 -3.15
N ASP A 67 9.16 -23.78 -3.11
CA ASP A 67 9.30 -25.23 -3.27
C ASP A 67 8.99 -25.71 -4.70
N GLY A 68 8.88 -24.77 -5.65
CA GLY A 68 8.56 -25.05 -7.06
C GLY A 68 7.11 -24.74 -7.46
N PRO A 69 6.66 -25.27 -8.61
CA PRO A 69 5.31 -25.05 -9.11
C PRO A 69 4.24 -25.69 -8.20
N VAL A 70 3.18 -24.95 -7.93
CA VAL A 70 1.98 -25.40 -7.22
C VAL A 70 0.73 -24.89 -7.94
N PRO A 71 -0.41 -25.60 -7.88
CA PRO A 71 -1.66 -25.08 -8.42
C PRO A 71 -2.10 -23.83 -7.64
N PHE A 72 -2.73 -22.85 -8.32
CA PHE A 72 -3.26 -21.65 -7.68
C PHE A 72 -4.18 -21.97 -6.49
N LEU A 73 -4.93 -23.08 -6.57
CA LEU A 73 -5.79 -23.56 -5.50
C LEU A 73 -5.06 -23.71 -4.15
N ASP A 74 -3.76 -24.05 -4.16
CA ASP A 74 -2.99 -24.25 -2.93
C ASP A 74 -2.69 -22.95 -2.18
N LEU A 75 -2.76 -21.79 -2.85
CA LEU A 75 -2.60 -20.47 -2.22
C LEU A 75 -3.72 -20.19 -1.21
N PHE A 76 -4.86 -20.87 -1.33
CA PHE A 76 -5.91 -20.80 -0.33
C PHE A 76 -5.54 -21.48 0.98
N GLN A 77 -4.51 -22.33 1.02
CA GLN A 77 -4.05 -23.02 2.24
C GLN A 77 -5.18 -23.70 3.02
N GLY A 78 -6.12 -24.33 2.29
CA GLY A 78 -7.28 -25.02 2.87
C GLY A 78 -8.43 -24.11 3.32
N ARG A 79 -8.36 -22.80 3.07
CA ARG A 79 -9.43 -21.82 3.35
C ARG A 79 -10.29 -21.55 2.12
N ASP A 80 -11.40 -20.86 2.30
CA ASP A 80 -12.34 -20.55 1.20
C ASP A 80 -12.11 -19.16 0.58
N GLU A 81 -11.43 -18.26 1.29
CA GLU A 81 -11.17 -16.89 0.84
C GLU A 81 -9.65 -16.64 0.71
N LEU A 82 -9.26 -15.94 -0.35
CA LEU A 82 -7.88 -15.52 -0.60
C LEU A 82 -7.84 -14.05 -1.02
N VAL A 83 -7.01 -13.26 -0.34
CA VAL A 83 -6.64 -11.91 -0.78
C VAL A 83 -5.25 -11.97 -1.40
N VAL A 84 -5.09 -11.35 -2.56
CA VAL A 84 -3.79 -11.27 -3.24
C VAL A 84 -3.41 -9.82 -3.44
N TYR A 85 -2.13 -9.51 -3.18
CA TYR A 85 -1.50 -8.34 -3.78
C TYR A 85 -0.68 -8.73 -5.01
N LYS A 86 -0.94 -8.09 -6.14
CA LYS A 86 -0.19 -8.29 -7.39
C LYS A 86 0.93 -7.27 -7.50
N HIS A 87 2.15 -7.68 -7.20
CA HIS A 87 3.35 -6.85 -7.21
C HIS A 87 3.91 -6.71 -8.63
N MET A 88 4.10 -5.47 -9.09
CA MET A 88 4.73 -5.20 -10.39
C MET A 88 6.24 -5.46 -10.33
N TRP A 89 6.77 -6.09 -11.37
CA TRP A 89 8.18 -6.48 -11.43
C TRP A 89 8.91 -5.82 -12.60
N TYR A 90 10.20 -5.53 -12.38
CA TYR A 90 11.12 -5.11 -13.44
C TYR A 90 12.28 -6.10 -13.53
N ASP A 91 12.30 -6.91 -14.59
CA ASP A 91 13.32 -7.92 -14.83
C ASP A 91 14.73 -7.32 -14.82
N GLY A 92 15.64 -7.97 -14.09
CA GLY A 92 17.04 -7.55 -13.98
C GLY A 92 17.28 -6.25 -13.20
N ALA A 93 16.24 -5.56 -12.73
CA ALA A 93 16.44 -4.39 -11.87
C ALA A 93 16.91 -4.83 -10.47
N PRO A 94 17.90 -4.14 -9.87
CA PRO A 94 18.31 -4.39 -8.49
C PRO A 94 17.17 -4.10 -7.51
N HIS A 95 17.29 -4.54 -6.26
CA HIS A 95 16.21 -4.41 -5.26
C HIS A 95 15.68 -2.98 -5.12
N GLN A 96 16.54 -1.96 -5.14
CA GLN A 96 16.14 -0.55 -5.08
C GLN A 96 15.39 -0.06 -6.34
N GLY A 97 15.53 -0.78 -7.44
CA GLY A 97 14.90 -0.50 -8.73
C GLY A 97 13.56 -1.19 -8.93
N GLN A 98 13.12 -2.06 -8.03
CA GLN A 98 11.79 -2.66 -8.08
C GLN A 98 10.70 -1.61 -7.80
N CYS A 99 9.45 -1.90 -8.19
CA CYS A 99 8.34 -0.94 -8.10
C CYS A 99 8.17 -0.39 -6.69
N GLU A 100 8.22 0.93 -6.55
CA GLU A 100 8.22 1.63 -5.28
C GLU A 100 6.87 1.56 -4.58
N GLY A 101 5.78 1.74 -5.33
CA GLY A 101 4.41 1.60 -4.80
C GLY A 101 4.09 0.17 -4.39
N CYS A 102 4.61 -0.80 -5.14
CA CYS A 102 4.47 -2.21 -4.78
C CYS A 102 5.30 -2.60 -3.55
N THR A 103 6.53 -2.08 -3.44
CA THR A 103 7.36 -2.23 -2.24
C THR A 103 6.66 -1.60 -1.04
N THR A 104 6.13 -0.39 -1.18
CA THR A 104 5.38 0.30 -0.12
C THR A 104 4.16 -0.49 0.31
N THR A 105 3.39 -1.03 -0.63
CA THR A 105 2.17 -1.79 -0.33
C THR A 105 2.48 -3.12 0.35
N ALA A 106 3.41 -3.90 -0.20
CA ALA A 106 3.84 -5.17 0.37
C ALA A 106 4.42 -4.99 1.78
N TRP A 107 5.19 -3.93 2.03
CA TRP A 107 5.74 -3.62 3.35
C TRP A 107 4.67 -3.44 4.44
N HIS A 108 3.54 -2.82 4.09
CA HIS A 108 2.44 -2.63 5.03
C HIS A 108 1.59 -3.89 5.21
N LEU A 109 1.65 -4.83 4.26
CA LEU A 109 0.97 -6.13 4.29
C LEU A 109 1.88 -7.26 4.78
N LYS A 110 2.76 -6.96 5.73
CA LYS A 110 3.76 -7.91 6.28
C LYS A 110 3.26 -8.89 7.35
N ASP A 111 1.95 -8.94 7.59
CA ASP A 111 1.37 -9.92 8.53
C ASP A 111 -0.11 -10.15 8.23
N ALA A 112 -0.45 -11.39 7.88
CA ALA A 112 -1.81 -11.83 7.59
C ALA A 112 -2.51 -12.47 8.80
N VAL A 113 -1.96 -12.42 10.01
CA VAL A 113 -2.47 -13.14 11.19
C VAL A 113 -3.95 -12.89 11.45
N TYR A 114 -4.43 -11.65 11.33
CA TYR A 114 -5.84 -11.32 11.54
C TYR A 114 -6.74 -11.71 10.36
N LEU A 115 -6.21 -11.80 9.14
CA LEU A 115 -6.93 -12.41 8.01
C LEU A 115 -7.07 -13.91 8.23
N ASN A 116 -5.97 -14.57 8.57
CA ASN A 116 -5.91 -16.01 8.83
C ASN A 116 -6.85 -16.41 9.98
N ALA A 117 -6.91 -15.61 11.05
CA ALA A 117 -7.83 -15.82 12.18
C ALA A 117 -9.32 -15.76 11.77
N ARG A 118 -9.64 -15.10 10.67
CA ARG A 118 -10.99 -15.03 10.08
C ARG A 118 -11.20 -16.03 8.94
N GLY A 119 -10.24 -16.91 8.68
CA GLY A 119 -10.36 -17.88 7.59
C GLY A 119 -10.08 -17.30 6.20
N VAL A 120 -9.29 -16.23 6.10
CA VAL A 120 -8.86 -15.64 4.82
C VAL A 120 -7.35 -15.80 4.66
N SER A 121 -6.91 -16.44 3.58
CA SER A 121 -5.50 -16.56 3.20
C SER A 121 -4.99 -15.29 2.51
N TYR A 122 -3.68 -15.10 2.51
CA TYR A 122 -3.02 -14.00 1.82
C TYR A 122 -1.79 -14.48 1.05
N ALA A 123 -1.57 -13.91 -0.15
CA ALA A 123 -0.38 -14.14 -0.95
C ALA A 123 0.00 -12.90 -1.76
N VAL A 124 1.27 -12.82 -2.15
CA VAL A 124 1.77 -11.86 -3.14
C VAL A 124 2.06 -12.59 -4.45
N LEU A 125 1.50 -12.10 -5.55
CA LEU A 125 1.78 -12.59 -6.90
C LEU A 125 2.61 -11.57 -7.66
N THR A 126 3.57 -12.03 -8.46
CA THR A 126 4.43 -11.15 -9.26
C THR A 126 4.77 -11.78 -10.60
N THR A 127 5.02 -10.96 -11.61
CA THR A 127 5.50 -11.45 -12.92
C THR A 127 7.00 -11.75 -12.94
N GLY A 128 7.73 -11.45 -11.85
CA GLY A 128 9.18 -11.66 -11.76
C GLY A 128 9.58 -13.13 -11.88
N PRO A 129 10.79 -13.43 -12.38
CA PRO A 129 11.29 -14.80 -12.40
C PRO A 129 11.60 -15.23 -10.96
N TRP A 130 11.28 -16.47 -10.60
CA TRP A 130 11.31 -16.90 -9.19
C TRP A 130 12.67 -16.65 -8.51
N GLU A 131 13.78 -16.91 -9.20
CA GLU A 131 15.13 -16.67 -8.67
C GLU A 131 15.38 -15.21 -8.25
N GLU A 132 14.93 -14.23 -9.04
CA GLU A 132 15.05 -12.82 -8.67
C GLU A 132 14.07 -12.44 -7.55
N VAL A 133 12.86 -13.01 -7.59
CA VAL A 133 11.82 -12.78 -6.58
C VAL A 133 12.27 -13.30 -5.22
N ALA A 134 12.83 -14.51 -5.17
CA ALA A 134 13.33 -15.12 -3.95
C ALA A 134 14.43 -14.26 -3.29
N ALA A 135 15.40 -13.77 -4.07
CA ALA A 135 16.44 -12.88 -3.58
C ALA A 135 15.89 -11.56 -3.03
N PHE A 136 14.87 -10.99 -3.68
CA PHE A 136 14.21 -9.76 -3.20
C PHE A 136 13.40 -10.01 -1.91
N VAL A 137 12.64 -11.10 -1.85
CA VAL A 137 11.86 -11.50 -0.68
C VAL A 137 12.78 -11.72 0.53
N GLU A 138 13.91 -12.40 0.33
CA GLU A 138 14.94 -12.59 1.36
C GLU A 138 15.51 -11.25 1.83
N PHE A 139 15.94 -10.40 0.89
CA PHE A 139 16.48 -9.08 1.22
C PHE A 139 15.49 -8.22 2.00
N MET A 140 14.24 -8.18 1.56
CA MET A 140 13.15 -7.45 2.23
C MET A 140 12.73 -8.09 3.55
N GLY A 141 13.07 -9.36 3.77
CA GLY A 141 12.67 -10.17 4.92
C GLY A 141 11.16 -10.29 5.02
N TYR A 142 10.47 -10.41 3.89
CA TYR A 142 9.04 -10.69 3.88
C TYR A 142 8.78 -12.12 4.34
N THR A 143 7.69 -12.29 5.09
CA THR A 143 7.29 -13.58 5.68
C THR A 143 6.06 -14.18 4.99
N GLU A 144 5.40 -13.38 4.17
CA GLU A 144 4.17 -13.73 3.48
C GLU A 144 4.49 -14.70 2.34
N PRO A 145 3.52 -15.51 1.90
CA PRO A 145 3.69 -16.34 0.71
C PRO A 145 3.84 -15.47 -0.55
N TRP A 146 4.95 -15.63 -1.28
CA TRP A 146 5.17 -15.02 -2.61
C TRP A 146 5.17 -16.11 -3.68
N TYR A 147 4.59 -15.80 -4.84
CA TYR A 147 4.59 -16.69 -6.00
C TYR A 147 4.79 -15.90 -7.29
N SER A 148 5.52 -16.50 -8.22
CA SER A 148 5.62 -16.02 -9.60
C SER A 148 4.44 -16.53 -10.43
N VAL A 149 3.83 -15.61 -11.17
CA VAL A 149 2.80 -15.85 -12.20
C VAL A 149 3.34 -15.55 -13.59
N ARG A 150 4.66 -15.70 -13.79
CA ARG A 150 5.32 -15.45 -15.07
C ARG A 150 4.72 -16.33 -16.17
N GLY A 151 4.26 -15.71 -17.25
CA GLY A 151 3.63 -16.40 -18.38
C GLY A 151 2.21 -16.91 -18.11
N VAL A 152 1.64 -16.64 -16.92
CA VAL A 152 0.28 -17.01 -16.56
C VAL A 152 -0.68 -15.90 -16.95
N GLU A 153 -1.78 -16.25 -17.62
CA GLU A 153 -2.82 -15.28 -17.99
C GLU A 153 -3.71 -14.89 -16.79
N GLY A 154 -4.57 -13.89 -16.99
CA GLY A 154 -5.55 -13.51 -15.97
C GLY A 154 -6.56 -14.63 -15.73
N PRO A 155 -7.14 -14.73 -14.52
CA PRO A 155 -7.07 -13.76 -13.42
C PRO A 155 -6.00 -14.04 -12.36
N ALA A 156 -5.20 -15.11 -12.48
CA ALA A 156 -4.04 -15.34 -11.61
C ALA A 156 -2.91 -14.35 -11.95
N GLY A 157 -2.49 -14.31 -13.22
CA GLY A 157 -1.58 -13.30 -13.77
C GLY A 157 -2.30 -12.03 -14.23
N GLY A 158 -1.87 -11.47 -15.37
CA GLY A 158 -2.42 -10.23 -15.93
C GLY A 158 -1.84 -8.94 -15.33
N PRO A 159 -2.62 -7.83 -15.25
CA PRO A 159 -2.14 -6.56 -14.72
C PRO A 159 -1.66 -6.64 -13.27
N MET A 160 -0.55 -5.95 -12.98
CA MET A 160 0.07 -5.83 -11.65
C MET A 160 -0.21 -4.46 -11.04
N GLY A 161 0.08 -4.30 -9.75
CA GLY A 161 -0.33 -3.14 -8.94
C GLY A 161 -1.77 -3.22 -8.44
N PHE A 162 -2.32 -4.42 -8.30
CA PHE A 162 -3.73 -4.65 -7.94
C PHE A 162 -3.86 -5.39 -6.60
N LEU A 163 -4.88 -5.05 -5.83
CA LEU A 163 -5.43 -5.93 -4.80
C LEU A 163 -6.60 -6.69 -5.38
N THR A 164 -6.56 -8.02 -5.29
CA THR A 164 -7.62 -8.92 -5.77
C THR A 164 -8.12 -9.83 -4.65
N SER A 165 -9.38 -10.23 -4.74
CA SER A 165 -9.99 -11.17 -3.81
C SER A 165 -10.56 -12.34 -4.58
N TYR A 166 -10.37 -13.55 -4.05
CA TYR A 166 -10.80 -14.79 -4.64
C TYR A 166 -11.61 -15.62 -3.67
N LEU A 167 -12.53 -16.41 -4.22
CA LEU A 167 -13.34 -17.38 -3.51
C LEU A 167 -13.03 -18.78 -4.06
N ARG A 168 -12.99 -19.76 -3.17
CA ARG A 168 -12.90 -21.18 -3.47
C ARG A 168 -14.24 -21.85 -3.13
N ASP A 169 -14.71 -22.73 -4.01
CA ASP A 169 -15.83 -23.64 -3.78
C ASP A 169 -15.42 -25.05 -4.22
N GLY A 170 -14.98 -25.87 -3.25
CA GLY A 170 -14.35 -27.16 -3.55
C GLY A 170 -13.06 -26.97 -4.36
N ASP A 171 -13.04 -27.44 -5.60
CA ASP A 171 -11.89 -27.31 -6.51
C ASP A 171 -12.04 -26.15 -7.50
N ARG A 172 -13.13 -25.36 -7.38
CA ARG A 172 -13.42 -24.22 -8.25
C ARG A 172 -12.91 -22.93 -7.64
N VAL A 173 -12.38 -22.04 -8.48
CA VAL A 173 -11.80 -20.76 -8.04
C VAL A 173 -12.42 -19.61 -8.81
N PHE A 174 -12.73 -18.53 -8.10
CA PHE A 174 -13.37 -17.36 -8.68
C PHE A 174 -12.65 -16.06 -8.28
N LEU A 175 -12.42 -15.17 -9.23
CA LEU A 175 -12.13 -13.77 -8.94
C LEU A 175 -13.44 -13.06 -8.53
N THR A 176 -13.46 -12.44 -7.35
CA THR A 176 -14.66 -11.76 -6.82
C THR A 176 -14.52 -10.25 -6.77
N TYR A 177 -13.30 -9.73 -6.62
CA TYR A 177 -13.04 -8.29 -6.57
C TYR A 177 -11.63 -7.94 -7.02
N SER A 178 -11.44 -6.75 -7.58
CA SER A 178 -10.15 -6.20 -7.98
C SER A 178 -10.14 -4.68 -7.87
N THR A 179 -9.04 -4.10 -7.43
CA THR A 179 -8.82 -2.64 -7.38
C THR A 179 -7.34 -2.28 -7.59
N THR A 180 -7.06 -1.04 -8.00
CA THR A 180 -5.70 -0.51 -8.20
C THR A 180 -5.61 0.96 -7.81
N GLY A 181 -4.44 1.58 -8.02
CA GLY A 181 -4.15 2.98 -7.72
C GLY A 181 -4.45 3.31 -6.26
N ARG A 182 -5.16 4.43 -6.04
CA ARG A 182 -5.58 4.86 -4.70
C ARG A 182 -6.45 3.84 -3.96
N GLY A 183 -7.06 2.89 -4.67
CA GLY A 183 -7.79 1.78 -4.04
C GLY A 183 -6.91 0.86 -3.17
N ASN A 184 -5.59 0.84 -3.44
CA ASN A 184 -4.60 0.12 -2.64
C ASN A 184 -4.22 0.87 -1.36
N GLU A 185 -4.49 2.17 -1.24
CA GLU A 185 -4.11 2.95 -0.03
C GLU A 185 -4.75 2.41 1.24
N ARG A 186 -5.88 1.68 1.11
CA ARG A 186 -6.58 1.05 2.23
C ARG A 186 -5.74 0.05 3.03
N VAL A 187 -4.68 -0.51 2.43
CA VAL A 187 -3.74 -1.42 3.11
C VAL A 187 -2.45 -0.72 3.53
N ASN A 188 -2.35 0.60 3.32
CA ASN A 188 -1.24 1.43 3.75
C ASN A 188 -1.67 2.28 4.96
N PRO A 189 -1.52 1.79 6.19
CA PRO A 189 -1.94 2.51 7.40
C PRO A 189 -1.17 3.82 7.59
N ALA A 190 0.06 3.95 7.07
CA ALA A 190 0.82 5.18 7.21
C ALA A 190 0.14 6.36 6.51
N LEU A 191 -0.42 6.15 5.30
CA LEU A 191 -1.16 7.19 4.58
C LEU A 191 -2.42 7.63 5.34
N GLY A 192 -3.17 6.68 5.91
CA GLY A 192 -4.33 7.00 6.72
C GLY A 192 -3.98 7.76 8.01
N LEU A 193 -2.82 7.50 8.61
CA LEU A 193 -2.34 8.26 9.76
C LEU A 193 -1.85 9.65 9.37
N LEU A 194 -1.20 9.81 8.21
CA LEU A 194 -0.78 11.11 7.67
C LEU A 194 -1.98 12.02 7.40
N ASP A 195 -3.07 11.47 6.86
CA ASP A 195 -4.35 12.19 6.63
C ASP A 195 -4.96 12.74 7.94
N MET A 196 -4.58 12.18 9.10
CA MET A 196 -5.02 12.65 10.41
C MET A 196 -4.08 13.70 11.02
N THR A 197 -2.94 13.98 10.39
CA THR A 197 -2.00 15.00 10.86
C THR A 197 -2.35 16.37 10.29
N PRO A 198 -1.95 17.48 10.94
CA PRO A 198 -2.29 18.82 10.47
C PRO A 198 -1.80 19.16 9.06
N TYR A 199 -0.71 18.52 8.62
CA TYR A 199 -0.05 18.80 7.33
C TYR A 199 -0.42 17.78 6.23
N GLY A 200 -1.30 16.81 6.52
CA GLY A 200 -1.66 15.76 5.58
C GLY A 200 -0.44 14.94 5.12
N ARG A 201 -0.48 14.52 3.87
CA ARG A 201 0.61 13.76 3.20
C ARG A 201 1.68 14.69 2.60
N GLY A 202 1.37 15.97 2.47
CA GLY A 202 2.20 16.97 1.81
C GLY A 202 2.27 16.76 0.29
N GLU A 203 1.19 16.26 -0.31
CA GLU A 203 1.09 15.98 -1.75
C GLU A 203 0.29 17.08 -2.47
N ALA A 204 0.72 17.44 -3.69
CA ALA A 204 0.21 18.59 -4.44
C ALA A 204 -1.28 18.46 -4.86
N TRP A 205 -1.84 17.25 -4.80
CA TRP A 205 -3.26 17.04 -5.08
C TRP A 205 -4.16 17.32 -3.86
N GLU A 206 -3.59 17.44 -2.65
CA GLU A 206 -4.35 17.72 -1.43
C GLU A 206 -4.88 19.16 -1.43
N ASP A 207 -6.14 19.32 -0.99
CA ASP A 207 -6.75 20.63 -0.78
C ASP A 207 -6.26 21.21 0.55
N ASN A 208 -5.21 22.03 0.47
CA ASN A 208 -4.56 22.66 1.61
C ASN A 208 -5.10 24.08 1.85
N PRO A 209 -5.42 24.46 3.10
CA PRO A 209 -5.76 25.84 3.42
C PRO A 209 -4.71 26.87 2.97
N ASP A 210 -5.14 28.11 2.77
CA ASP A 210 -4.25 29.21 2.37
C ASP A 210 -3.08 29.38 3.35
N GLY A 211 -1.87 29.47 2.80
CA GLY A 211 -0.64 29.70 3.56
C GLY A 211 0.01 28.45 4.16
N TRP A 212 -0.52 27.24 3.93
CA TRP A 212 0.23 26.00 4.16
C TRP A 212 1.42 25.85 3.19
N PRO A 213 2.43 25.02 3.52
CA PRO A 213 3.47 24.65 2.59
C PRO A 213 2.90 24.10 1.28
N GLU A 214 3.55 24.42 0.17
CA GLU A 214 3.21 23.84 -1.13
C GLU A 214 3.42 22.32 -1.12
N GLY A 215 2.44 21.59 -1.65
CA GLY A 215 2.52 20.14 -1.77
C GLY A 215 3.57 19.71 -2.80
N ARG A 216 4.11 18.51 -2.61
CA ARG A 216 5.08 17.88 -3.53
C ARG A 216 4.38 16.89 -4.45
N ASP A 217 5.09 16.39 -5.46
CA ASP A 217 4.56 15.32 -6.30
C ASP A 217 4.06 14.13 -5.46
N ALA A 218 3.03 13.44 -5.95
CA ALA A 218 2.54 12.24 -5.28
C ALA A 218 3.70 11.26 -5.05
N CYS A 219 3.69 10.60 -3.90
CA CYS A 219 4.69 9.61 -3.51
C CYS A 219 6.10 10.20 -3.24
N TRP A 220 6.28 11.52 -3.16
CA TRP A 220 7.58 12.19 -2.96
C TRP A 220 8.43 11.60 -1.82
N SER A 221 7.79 11.02 -0.81
CA SER A 221 8.41 10.43 0.40
C SER A 221 8.61 8.92 0.35
N TRP A 222 8.25 8.24 -0.73
CA TRP A 222 8.41 6.78 -0.84
C TRP A 222 9.87 6.34 -0.97
N ARG A 223 10.76 7.26 -1.34
CA ARG A 223 12.19 7.02 -1.46
C ARG A 223 13.00 8.08 -0.70
N SER A 224 14.15 7.68 -0.18
CA SER A 224 15.10 8.57 0.47
C SER A 224 16.54 8.23 0.13
N ASP A 225 17.43 9.22 0.24
CA ASP A 225 18.88 8.99 0.25
C ASP A 225 19.33 8.34 1.58
N ALA A 226 20.66 8.13 1.70
CA ALA A 226 21.27 7.50 2.87
C ALA A 226 21.18 8.35 4.15
N ASP A 227 20.96 9.66 4.01
CA ASP A 227 20.79 10.59 5.13
C ASP A 227 19.31 10.73 5.54
N GLY A 228 18.41 10.04 4.84
CA GLY A 228 16.97 10.05 5.10
C GLY A 228 16.23 11.22 4.44
N ASN A 229 16.88 11.97 3.54
CA ASN A 229 16.20 13.04 2.81
C ASN A 229 15.35 12.43 1.68
N PRO A 230 14.05 12.80 1.58
CA PRO A 230 13.19 12.32 0.50
C PRO A 230 13.68 12.75 -0.88
N THR A 231 13.86 11.79 -1.77
CA THR A 231 14.34 12.05 -3.14
C THR A 231 14.01 10.89 -4.07
N TRP A 232 13.64 11.23 -5.31
CA TRP A 232 13.45 10.29 -6.41
C TRP A 232 14.70 10.14 -7.30
N GLY A 233 15.85 10.69 -6.86
CA GLY A 233 17.11 10.57 -7.58
C GLY A 233 17.57 9.12 -7.81
N PRO A 234 18.48 8.86 -8.76
CA PRO A 234 18.92 7.51 -9.11
C PRO A 234 19.67 6.78 -7.98
N THR A 235 20.12 7.53 -6.97
CA THR A 235 20.91 7.04 -5.83
C THR A 235 20.09 6.78 -4.57
N SER A 236 18.76 6.94 -4.61
CA SER A 236 17.88 6.70 -3.46
C SER A 236 17.30 5.28 -3.46
N ARG A 237 16.79 4.85 -2.31
CA ARG A 237 16.07 3.58 -2.16
C ARG A 237 14.64 3.81 -1.70
N PRO A 238 13.70 2.88 -1.99
CA PRO A 238 12.44 2.83 -1.26
C PRO A 238 12.69 2.82 0.26
N VAL A 239 11.99 3.69 1.00
CA VAL A 239 12.24 3.95 2.43
C VAL A 239 12.36 2.67 3.28
N PRO A 240 11.50 1.66 3.12
CA PRO A 240 11.61 0.43 3.89
C PRO A 240 12.94 -0.32 3.75
N GLN A 241 13.61 -0.19 2.59
CA GLN A 241 14.86 -0.89 2.32
C GLN A 241 15.99 -0.45 3.26
N TRP A 242 15.97 0.80 3.75
CA TRP A 242 16.97 1.28 4.69
C TRP A 242 16.92 0.57 6.05
N THR A 243 15.83 -0.13 6.36
CA THR A 243 15.72 -0.96 7.58
C THR A 243 16.33 -2.35 7.42
N ARG A 244 16.76 -2.73 6.20
CA ARG A 244 17.23 -4.07 5.89
C ARG A 244 18.72 -4.24 6.18
N PRO A 245 19.16 -5.41 6.67
CA PRO A 245 20.58 -5.69 6.84
C PRO A 245 21.35 -5.52 5.53
N GLY A 246 22.51 -4.84 5.58
CA GLY A 246 23.34 -4.59 4.42
C GLY A 246 22.84 -3.50 3.47
N ALA A 247 21.74 -2.80 3.79
CA ALA A 247 21.32 -1.64 3.03
C ALA A 247 22.33 -0.48 3.18
N GLY A 248 22.93 -0.08 2.06
CA GLY A 248 23.85 1.05 1.96
C GLY A 248 23.56 1.92 0.74
N PRO A 249 24.34 2.99 0.52
CA PRO A 249 24.19 3.87 -0.64
C PRO A 249 24.13 3.09 -1.97
N VAL A 250 23.37 3.60 -2.94
CA VAL A 250 23.25 3.02 -4.29
C VAL A 250 23.65 4.06 -5.32
N GLU A 251 24.19 3.59 -6.44
CA GLU A 251 24.63 4.46 -7.54
C GLU A 251 23.57 4.60 -8.64
N THR A 252 22.67 3.62 -8.75
CA THR A 252 21.65 3.56 -9.81
C THR A 252 20.46 2.70 -9.39
N LEU A 253 19.32 2.96 -10.03
CA LEU A 253 18.13 2.11 -10.00
C LEU A 253 18.23 0.87 -10.89
N GLY A 254 19.21 0.81 -11.81
CA GLY A 254 19.33 -0.29 -12.76
C GLY A 254 18.19 -0.40 -13.79
N ARG A 255 17.35 0.63 -13.91
CA ARG A 255 16.32 0.75 -14.97
C ARG A 255 16.18 2.19 -15.46
N GLN A 256 15.69 2.35 -16.69
CA GLN A 256 15.42 3.64 -17.34
C GLN A 256 13.91 3.74 -17.61
N GLY A 257 13.20 4.72 -17.02
CA GLY A 257 11.76 4.91 -17.26
C GLY A 257 11.02 5.57 -16.09
N HIS A 258 9.83 6.12 -16.37
CA HIS A 258 8.97 6.79 -15.39
C HIS A 258 8.21 5.80 -14.49
N HIS A 259 7.92 6.28 -13.28
CA HIS A 259 7.32 5.55 -12.17
C HIS A 259 5.79 5.51 -12.27
N HIS A 260 5.18 4.31 -12.37
CA HIS A 260 3.77 4.05 -12.09
C HIS A 260 3.59 2.62 -11.59
#